data_AF-A0A7S3SGB9-F1
#
_entry.id   AF-A0A7S3SGB9-F1
#
_cell.length_a   1.000
_cell.length_b   1.000
_cell.length_c   1.000
_cell.angle_alpha   90.00
_cell.angle_beta   90.00
_cell.angle_gamma   90.00
#
_symmetry.space_group_name_H-M   'P 1'
#
loop_
_entity.id
_entity.type
_entity.pdbx_description
1 polymer ?
#
loop_
_entity_poly.entity_id
_entity_poly.type
_entity_poly.pdbx_seq_one_letter_code
_entity_poly.pdbx_strand_id
1 'polypeptide(L)'
;ALGRAQSDPPLREWDVEGTPTPPGQPGAARSGVPPAPADALHALVALQCAAGNWRTARRALKEAAAEGIAAREASWRAVLHACARCGAASAAEEIFHALPRRSVADFNAMLNLYARP
;
A
#
# COMPACT_ATOMS: atom_id res chain seq x y z
N ALA A 1 -15.02 -50.30 48.54
CA ALA A 1 -15.76 -49.03 48.74
C ALA A 1 -14.82 -47.89 48.40
N LEU A 2 -15.25 -46.99 47.53
CA LEU A 2 -14.44 -46.08 46.72
C LEU A 2 -13.60 -45.09 47.53
N GLY A 3 -12.31 -44.99 47.18
CA GLY A 3 -11.44 -43.87 47.52
C GLY A 3 -11.82 -42.63 46.72
N ARG A 4 -11.99 -41.49 47.41
CA ARG A 4 -12.22 -40.19 46.80
C ARG A 4 -10.90 -39.54 46.36
N ALA A 5 -10.95 -38.99 45.16
CA ALA A 5 -10.37 -37.73 44.71
C ALA A 5 -8.87 -37.50 44.98
N GLN A 6 -8.06 -37.80 43.96
CA GLN A 6 -6.83 -37.06 43.70
C GLN A 6 -7.09 -36.14 42.51
N SER A 7 -6.88 -34.85 42.75
CA SER A 7 -7.01 -33.73 41.83
C SER A 7 -5.81 -33.67 40.89
N ASP A 8 -6.04 -33.57 39.58
CA ASP A 8 -5.04 -33.14 38.60
C ASP A 8 -5.70 -32.09 37.66
N PRO A 9 -5.12 -30.89 37.47
CA PRO A 9 -5.66 -29.86 36.59
C PRO A 9 -5.51 -30.23 35.10
N PRO A 10 -6.29 -29.60 34.18
CA PRO A 10 -6.33 -30.02 32.80
C PRO A 10 -4.98 -29.82 32.08
N LEU A 11 -4.47 -30.91 31.52
CA LEU A 11 -3.38 -30.92 30.55
C LEU A 11 -3.74 -30.00 29.39
N ARG A 12 -2.84 -29.04 29.12
CA ARG A 12 -2.93 -28.12 28.00
C ARG A 12 -3.00 -28.89 26.68
N GLU A 13 -4.05 -28.62 25.93
CA GLU A 13 -4.48 -29.18 24.65
C GLU A 13 -3.55 -28.94 23.44
N TRP A 14 -2.22 -28.81 23.60
CA TRP A 14 -1.29 -28.58 22.48
C TRP A 14 -0.46 -29.79 22.03
N ASP A 15 -0.69 -31.00 22.54
CA ASP A 15 0.21 -32.14 22.26
C ASP A 15 -0.41 -33.41 21.62
N VAL A 16 -1.66 -33.40 21.14
CA VAL A 16 -2.20 -34.59 20.45
C VAL A 16 -3.02 -34.21 19.22
N GLU A 17 -2.35 -34.02 18.09
CA GLU A 17 -2.75 -34.65 16.82
C GLU A 17 -1.71 -34.37 15.72
N GLY A 18 -1.03 -35.42 15.30
CA GLY A 18 -0.40 -35.45 13.98
C GLY A 18 -1.50 -35.42 12.92
N THR A 19 -1.75 -34.24 12.34
CA THR A 19 -2.67 -34.11 11.21
C THR A 19 -1.94 -34.46 9.90
N PRO A 20 -2.40 -35.43 9.11
CA PRO A 20 -1.87 -35.64 7.77
C PRO A 20 -2.23 -34.44 6.88
N THR A 21 -1.21 -33.77 6.34
CA THR A 21 -1.34 -32.70 5.34
C THR A 21 -2.00 -33.25 4.07
N PRO A 22 -3.14 -32.71 3.61
CA PRO A 22 -3.66 -33.05 2.29
C PRO A 22 -2.82 -32.37 1.19
N PRO A 23 -2.39 -33.10 0.14
CA PRO A 23 -1.69 -32.50 -0.99
C PRO A 23 -2.68 -31.88 -1.98
N GLY A 24 -2.40 -30.64 -2.38
CA GLY A 24 -3.08 -29.99 -3.51
C GLY A 24 -4.41 -29.33 -3.15
N GLN A 25 -4.34 -28.08 -2.67
CA GLN A 25 -5.44 -27.13 -2.90
C GLN A 25 -5.04 -26.17 -4.02
N PRO A 26 -5.59 -26.34 -5.23
CA PRO A 26 -5.45 -25.37 -6.31
C PRO A 26 -6.40 -24.19 -6.07
N GLY A 27 -5.91 -22.99 -6.37
CA GLY A 27 -6.75 -21.81 -6.55
C GLY A 27 -7.06 -21.07 -5.27
N ALA A 28 -6.08 -20.26 -4.80
CA ALA A 28 -6.40 -19.05 -4.06
C ALA A 28 -7.39 -18.24 -4.90
N ALA A 29 -8.68 -18.38 -4.57
CA ALA A 29 -9.75 -17.64 -5.18
C ALA A 29 -9.45 -16.17 -4.90
N ARG A 30 -9.01 -15.48 -5.96
CA ARG A 30 -8.94 -14.03 -5.99
C ARG A 30 -10.29 -13.52 -5.50
N SER A 31 -10.33 -12.94 -4.30
CA SER A 31 -11.51 -12.26 -3.79
C SER A 31 -11.96 -11.26 -4.84
N GLY A 32 -13.09 -11.54 -5.49
CA GLY A 32 -13.67 -10.74 -6.56
C GLY A 32 -14.35 -9.47 -6.06
N VAL A 33 -13.78 -8.80 -5.06
CA VAL A 33 -14.12 -7.39 -4.81
C VAL A 33 -13.32 -6.62 -5.84
N PRO A 34 -13.95 -5.93 -6.82
CA PRO A 34 -13.21 -5.05 -7.70
C PRO A 34 -12.41 -4.09 -6.81
N PRO A 35 -11.09 -3.92 -7.02
CA PRO A 35 -10.33 -2.96 -6.24
C PRO A 35 -11.08 -1.64 -6.32
N ALA A 36 -11.25 -0.97 -5.18
CA ALA A 36 -11.98 0.29 -5.16
C ALA A 36 -11.40 1.20 -6.27
N PRO A 37 -12.20 2.05 -6.92
CA PRO A 37 -11.70 2.90 -8.00
C PRO A 37 -10.43 3.70 -7.60
N ALA A 38 -10.30 4.03 -6.31
CA ALA A 38 -9.10 4.62 -5.72
C ALA A 38 -7.86 3.71 -5.69
N ASP A 39 -8.02 2.40 -5.52
CA ASP A 39 -6.93 1.42 -5.50
C ASP A 39 -6.44 1.09 -6.93
N ALA A 40 -7.37 0.96 -7.88
CA ALA A 40 -7.03 0.82 -9.29
C ALA A 40 -6.28 2.07 -9.80
N LEU A 41 -6.74 3.26 -9.44
CA LEU A 41 -6.06 4.53 -9.74
C LEU A 41 -4.67 4.57 -9.10
N HIS A 42 -4.52 4.17 -7.84
CA HIS A 42 -3.24 4.12 -7.15
C HIS A 42 -2.24 3.20 -7.88
N ALA A 43 -2.67 2.00 -8.27
CA ALA A 43 -1.84 1.06 -9.01
C ALA A 43 -1.39 1.60 -10.38
N LEU A 44 -2.31 2.22 -11.13
CA LEU A 44 -2.00 2.87 -12.41
C LEU A 44 -0.99 4.01 -12.23
N VAL A 45 -1.22 4.87 -11.23
CA VAL A 45 -0.32 5.98 -10.89
C VAL A 45 1.05 5.44 -10.50
N ALA A 46 1.13 4.42 -9.66
CA ALA A 46 2.40 3.81 -9.25
C ALA A 46 3.18 3.23 -10.44
N LEU A 47 2.50 2.55 -11.37
CA LEU A 47 3.13 2.02 -12.59
C LEU A 47 3.65 3.15 -13.49
N GLN A 48 2.86 4.19 -13.72
CA GLN A 48 3.29 5.35 -14.52
C GLN A 48 4.46 6.10 -13.86
N CYS A 49 4.47 6.18 -12.54
CA CYS A 49 5.55 6.75 -11.76
C CYS A 49 6.84 5.93 -11.85
N ALA A 50 6.75 4.59 -11.84
CA ALA A 50 7.89 3.70 -12.06
C ALA A 50 8.49 3.88 -13.46
N ALA A 51 7.65 4.15 -14.46
CA ALA A 51 8.06 4.46 -15.84
C ALA A 51 8.56 5.92 -16.04
N GLY A 52 8.54 6.77 -15.02
CA GLY A 52 8.94 8.19 -15.12
C GLY A 52 7.89 9.11 -15.76
N ASN A 53 6.71 8.59 -16.08
CA ASN A 53 5.61 9.31 -16.71
C ASN A 53 4.74 10.05 -15.67
N TRP A 54 5.37 10.87 -14.83
CA TRP A 54 4.69 11.61 -13.77
C TRP A 54 3.61 12.56 -14.30
N ARG A 55 3.73 13.05 -15.55
CA ARG A 55 2.73 13.93 -16.19
C ARG A 55 1.40 13.22 -16.40
N THR A 56 1.43 12.00 -16.91
CA THR A 56 0.25 11.16 -17.13
C THR A 56 -0.36 10.73 -15.80
N ALA A 57 0.49 10.34 -14.84
CA ALA A 57 0.06 10.01 -13.49
C ALA A 57 -0.67 11.18 -12.80
N ARG A 58 -0.12 12.40 -12.91
CA ARG A 58 -0.73 13.62 -12.37
C ARG A 58 -2.05 13.96 -13.05
N ARG A 59 -2.15 13.75 -14.37
CA ARG A 59 -3.39 13.99 -15.11
C ARG A 59 -4.49 13.03 -14.64
N ALA A 60 -4.18 11.74 -14.54
CA ALA A 60 -5.12 10.73 -14.04
C ALA A 60 -5.61 11.05 -12.62
N LEU A 61 -4.75 11.56 -11.74
CA LEU A 61 -5.18 12.02 -10.41
C LEU A 61 -6.11 13.23 -10.45
N LYS A 62 -5.88 14.19 -11.35
CA LYS A 62 -6.77 15.36 -11.51
C LYS A 62 -8.12 14.99 -12.11
N GLU A 63 -8.13 14.10 -13.09
CA GLU A 63 -9.36 13.58 -13.71
C GLU A 63 -10.18 12.79 -12.69
N ALA A 64 -9.54 11.89 -11.93
CA ALA A 64 -10.21 11.16 -10.86
C ALA A 64 -10.76 12.10 -9.77
N ALA A 65 -10.04 13.16 -9.41
CA ALA A 65 -10.54 14.17 -8.47
C ALA A 65 -11.76 14.93 -9.03
N ALA A 66 -11.81 15.19 -10.34
CA ALA A 66 -12.96 15.83 -11.00
C ALA A 66 -14.19 14.91 -11.06
N GLU A 67 -13.97 13.59 -11.14
CA GLU A 67 -15.02 12.57 -11.06
C GLU A 67 -15.50 12.30 -9.62
N GLY A 68 -14.92 12.97 -8.61
CA GLY A 68 -15.26 12.78 -7.20
C GLY A 68 -14.61 11.54 -6.57
N ILE A 69 -13.66 10.90 -7.25
CA ILE A 69 -12.90 9.77 -6.70
C ILE A 69 -11.82 10.34 -5.79
N ALA A 70 -11.95 10.08 -4.49
CA ALA A 70 -10.96 10.48 -3.51
C ALA A 70 -9.65 9.71 -3.72
N ALA A 71 -8.68 10.37 -4.37
CA ALA A 71 -7.34 9.83 -4.53
C ALA A 71 -6.65 9.65 -3.17
N ARG A 72 -6.01 8.49 -2.99
CA ARG A 72 -5.27 8.17 -1.76
C ARG A 72 -4.08 9.11 -1.60
N GLU A 73 -3.71 9.45 -0.36
CA GLU A 73 -2.46 10.17 -0.06
C GLU A 73 -1.24 9.45 -0.65
N ALA A 74 -1.24 8.11 -0.62
CA ALA A 74 -0.20 7.27 -1.22
C ALA A 74 -0.02 7.51 -2.73
N SER A 75 -1.09 7.82 -3.46
CA SER A 75 -1.01 8.12 -4.90
C SER A 75 -0.33 9.46 -5.16
N TRP A 76 -0.67 10.49 -4.37
CA TRP A 76 -0.02 11.80 -4.45
C TRP A 76 1.47 11.72 -4.11
N ARG A 77 1.82 10.95 -3.08
CA ARG A 77 3.21 10.69 -2.70
C ARG A 77 3.97 9.95 -3.80
N ALA A 78 3.37 8.95 -4.44
CA ALA A 78 3.99 8.26 -5.57
C ALA A 78 4.33 9.24 -6.72
N VAL A 79 3.42 10.16 -7.05
CA VAL A 79 3.67 11.20 -8.06
C VAL A 79 4.76 12.16 -7.61
N LEU A 80 4.77 12.59 -6.34
CA LEU A 80 5.84 13.42 -5.78
C LEU A 80 7.21 12.77 -5.97
N HIS A 81 7.37 11.52 -5.54
CA HIS A 81 8.63 10.78 -5.67
C HIS A 81 9.03 10.60 -7.14
N ALA A 82 8.08 10.40 -8.05
CA ALA A 82 8.34 10.32 -9.47
C ALA A 82 8.79 11.68 -10.06
N CYS A 83 8.11 12.78 -9.71
CA CYS A 83 8.50 14.14 -10.10
C CYS A 83 9.92 14.47 -9.62
N ALA A 84 10.23 14.17 -8.36
CA ALA A 84 11.55 14.35 -7.78
C ALA A 84 12.62 13.52 -8.51
N ARG A 85 12.30 12.27 -8.89
CA ARG A 85 13.20 11.42 -9.67
C ARG A 85 13.46 11.96 -11.08
N CYS A 86 12.45 12.54 -11.71
CA CYS A 86 12.50 13.07 -13.06
C CYS A 86 13.00 14.53 -13.15
N GLY A 87 13.39 15.15 -12.02
CA GLY A 87 13.88 16.54 -12.03
C GLY A 87 12.79 17.61 -12.17
N ALA A 88 11.51 17.24 -12.01
CA ALA A 88 10.39 18.17 -12.21
C ALA A 88 10.10 18.99 -10.94
N ALA A 89 10.99 19.93 -10.61
CA ALA A 89 10.97 20.74 -9.38
C ALA A 89 9.61 21.39 -9.11
N SER A 90 9.10 22.21 -10.03
CA SER A 90 7.83 22.93 -9.84
C SER A 90 6.64 22.01 -9.59
N ALA A 91 6.57 20.88 -10.29
CA ALA A 91 5.49 19.91 -10.10
C ALA A 91 5.63 19.13 -8.78
N ALA A 92 6.85 18.84 -8.35
CA ALA A 92 7.10 18.23 -7.05
C ALA A 92 6.71 19.19 -5.91
N GLU A 93 7.06 20.47 -6.01
CA GLU A 93 6.68 21.51 -5.03
C GLU A 93 5.16 21.64 -4.88
N GLU A 94 4.43 21.77 -5.99
CA GLU A 94 2.96 21.86 -5.98
C GLU A 94 2.33 20.69 -5.20
N ILE A 95 2.77 19.47 -5.50
CA ILE A 95 2.24 18.26 -4.85
C ILE A 95 2.66 18.21 -3.38
N PHE A 96 3.91 18.55 -3.10
CA PHE A 96 4.43 18.59 -1.73
C PHE A 96 3.63 19.56 -0.85
N HIS A 97 3.27 20.73 -1.39
CA HIS A 97 2.42 21.69 -0.70
C HIS A 97 0.96 21.21 -0.56
N ALA A 98 0.45 20.48 -1.54
CA ALA A 98 -0.90 19.90 -1.48
C ALA A 98 -1.04 18.71 -0.51
N LEU A 99 0.05 18.06 -0.10
CA LEU A 99 0.00 16.96 0.87
C LEU A 99 -0.40 17.48 2.27
N PRO A 100 -1.49 16.98 2.87
CA PRO A 100 -1.93 17.40 4.20
C PRO A 100 -0.98 16.89 5.30
N ARG A 101 -0.38 15.71 5.09
CA ARG A 101 0.60 15.09 5.99
C ARG A 101 1.85 14.70 5.22
N ARG A 102 2.96 15.32 5.59
CA ARG A 102 4.28 15.11 4.99
C ARG A 102 5.11 14.26 5.94
N SER A 103 5.85 13.33 5.37
CA SER A 103 6.78 12.44 6.07
C SER A 103 8.22 12.81 5.74
N VAL A 104 9.17 12.28 6.50
CA VAL A 104 10.60 12.41 6.24
C VAL A 104 10.97 11.96 4.81
N ALA A 105 10.31 10.92 4.28
CA ALA A 105 10.56 10.45 2.92
C ALA A 105 10.21 11.51 1.86
N ASP A 106 9.16 12.31 2.08
CA ASP A 106 8.73 13.35 1.16
C ASP A 106 9.73 14.53 1.16
N PHE A 107 10.21 14.92 2.35
CA PHE A 107 11.28 15.92 2.48
C PHE A 107 12.57 15.45 1.82
N ASN A 108 12.96 14.19 2.04
CA ASN A 108 14.14 13.60 1.40
C ASN A 108 14.00 13.59 -0.13
N ALA A 109 12.80 13.36 -0.66
CA ALA A 109 12.56 13.45 -2.09
C ALA A 109 12.80 14.87 -2.63
N MET A 110 12.31 15.90 -1.93
CA MET A 110 12.53 17.30 -2.29
C MET A 110 14.00 17.71 -2.18
N LEU A 111 14.69 17.33 -1.09
CA LEU A 111 16.11 17.61 -0.91
C LEU A 111 16.95 16.96 -2.03
N ASN A 112 16.69 15.69 -2.35
CA ASN A 112 17.38 15.00 -3.44
C ASN A 112 17.05 15.56 -4.84
N LEU A 113 15.94 16.27 -4.98
CA LEU A 113 15.60 16.97 -6.21
C LEU A 113 16.41 18.26 -6.34
N TYR A 114 16.51 19.06 -5.27
CA TYR A 114 17.30 20.31 -5.27
C TYR A 114 18.81 20.08 -5.21
N ALA A 115 19.27 18.97 -4.64
CA ALA A 115 20.68 18.63 -4.55
C ALA A 115 21.27 18.12 -5.88
N ARG A 116 20.45 17.90 -6.92
CA ARG A 116 20.98 17.56 -8.24
C ARG A 116 21.51 18.82 -8.93
N PRO A 117 22.76 18.78 -9.42
CA PRO A 117 23.40 19.91 -10.10
C PRO A 117 22.79 20.18 -11.48
#